data_AF-A0A950ZU44-F1
#
_entry.id   AF-A0A950ZU44-F1
#
_cell.length_a   1.000
_cell.length_b   1.000
_cell.length_c   1.000
_cell.angle_alpha   90.00
_cell.angle_beta   90.00
_cell.angle_gamma   90.00
#
_symmetry.space_group_name_H-M   'P 1'
#
loop_
_entity.id
_entity.type
_entity.pdbx_description
1 polymer ?
#
loop_
_entity_poly.entity_id
_entity_poly.type
_entity_poly.pdbx_seq_one_letter_code
_entity_poly.pdbx_strand_id
1 'polypeptide(L)'
;RRGPGKVVVVEGDGSLLMGFSALATVGHLKPRNLILLVLDNGVYLATGGQPTAAHDVDFASVARACGWADARDVESSEDALKDALRWAAETEGPLLMRVPVGTAQPKTDFFLEDPVVLGREFVNWLRATA
;
A
#
# COMPACT_ATOMS: atom_id res chain seq x y z
N ARG A 1 -16.26 3.79 -22.83
CA ARG A 1 -15.19 2.92 -22.26
C ARG A 1 -14.69 3.60 -21.00
N ARG A 2 -14.94 3.05 -19.80
CA ARG A 2 -14.25 3.55 -18.59
C ARG A 2 -12.75 3.30 -18.79
N GLY A 3 -11.91 4.27 -18.45
CA GLY A 3 -10.46 4.09 -18.47
C GLY A 3 -10.03 2.92 -17.57
N PRO A 4 -8.75 2.50 -17.63
CA PRO A 4 -8.27 1.45 -16.74
C PRO A 4 -8.50 1.87 -15.28
N GLY A 5 -9.04 0.96 -14.47
CA GLY A 5 -9.28 1.20 -13.05
C GLY A 5 -7.97 1.45 -12.28
N LYS A 6 -8.08 1.86 -11.01
CA LYS A 6 -6.91 1.96 -10.13
C LYS A 6 -6.24 0.59 -9.95
N VAL A 7 -4.92 0.59 -9.99
CA VAL A 7 -4.07 -0.57 -9.71
C VAL A 7 -3.49 -0.37 -8.32
N VAL A 8 -3.84 -1.25 -7.40
CA VAL A 8 -3.35 -1.22 -6.02
C VAL A 8 -2.28 -2.30 -5.86
N VAL A 9 -1.08 -1.89 -5.46
CA VAL A 9 0.03 -2.76 -5.09
C VAL A 9 0.10 -2.73 -3.57
N VAL A 10 0.14 -3.90 -2.93
CA VAL A 10 0.24 -4.03 -1.47
C VAL A 10 1.61 -4.61 -1.14
N GLU A 11 2.40 -3.85 -0.40
CA GLU A 11 3.77 -4.20 0.01
C GLU A 11 3.91 -4.05 1.51
N GLY A 12 4.92 -4.73 2.09
CA GLY A 12 5.35 -4.47 3.45
C GLY A 12 6.41 -3.35 3.49
N ASP A 13 6.63 -2.77 4.66
CA ASP A 13 7.73 -1.83 4.88
C ASP A 13 9.09 -2.48 4.59
N GLY A 14 9.30 -3.73 5.03
CA GLY A 14 10.51 -4.49 4.75
C GLY A 14 10.74 -4.75 3.25
N SER A 15 9.69 -5.08 2.49
CA SER A 15 9.83 -5.31 1.04
C SER A 15 10.10 -4.02 0.29
N LEU A 16 9.47 -2.91 0.68
CA LEU A 16 9.76 -1.60 0.10
C LEU A 16 11.19 -1.14 0.40
N LEU A 17 11.71 -1.38 1.61
CA LEU A 17 13.11 -1.07 1.95
C LEU A 17 14.09 -1.87 1.08
N MET A 18 13.80 -3.14 0.79
CA MET A 18 14.60 -3.94 -0.14
C MET A 18 14.49 -3.47 -1.59
N GLY A 19 13.31 -2.98 -1.99
CA GLY A 19 12.97 -2.53 -3.34
C GLY A 19 12.99 -1.00 -3.52
N PHE A 20 13.73 -0.25 -2.71
CA PHE A 20 13.56 1.20 -2.57
C PHE A 20 13.77 1.99 -3.87
N SER A 21 14.60 1.47 -4.78
CA SER A 21 14.83 2.07 -6.11
C SER A 21 13.56 2.16 -6.97
N ALA A 22 12.54 1.35 -6.68
CA ALA A 22 11.25 1.41 -7.36
C ALA A 22 10.56 2.78 -7.21
N LEU A 23 10.78 3.50 -6.10
CA LEU A 23 10.21 4.83 -5.88
C LEU A 23 10.69 5.82 -6.95
N ALA A 24 11.97 5.78 -7.31
CA ALA A 24 12.52 6.63 -8.37
C ALA A 24 11.95 6.25 -9.75
N THR A 25 11.87 4.95 -10.06
CA THR A 25 11.34 4.46 -11.33
C THR A 25 9.86 4.85 -11.52
N VAL A 26 9.03 4.66 -10.51
CA VAL A 26 7.61 5.01 -10.56
C VAL A 26 7.44 6.53 -10.68
N GLY A 27 8.19 7.31 -9.90
CA GLY A 27 8.16 8.77 -9.98
C GLY A 27 8.62 9.32 -11.34
N HIS A 28 9.52 8.61 -12.03
CA HIS A 28 9.91 8.91 -13.41
C HIS A 28 8.80 8.56 -14.43
N LEU A 29 8.24 7.36 -14.35
CA LEU A 29 7.25 6.86 -15.32
C LEU A 29 5.84 7.48 -15.14
N LYS A 30 5.51 7.94 -13.93
CA LYS A 30 4.25 8.59 -13.56
C LYS A 30 2.99 7.85 -14.04
N PRO A 31 2.83 6.55 -13.72
CA PRO A 31 1.62 5.83 -14.08
C PRO A 31 0.39 6.48 -13.43
N ARG A 32 -0.64 6.80 -14.24
CA ARG A 32 -1.77 7.66 -13.82
C ARG A 32 -2.71 7.01 -12.80
N ASN A 33 -2.66 5.69 -12.66
CA ASN A 33 -3.64 4.90 -11.90
C ASN A 33 -3.00 3.97 -10.85
N LEU A 34 -1.73 4.16 -10.50
CA LEU A 34 -1.02 3.31 -9.55
C LEU A 34 -1.17 3.81 -8.11
N ILE A 35 -1.44 2.89 -7.19
CA ILE A 35 -1.43 3.12 -5.74
C ILE A 35 -0.50 2.07 -5.13
N LEU A 36 0.51 2.51 -4.38
CA LEU A 36 1.36 1.66 -3.55
C LEU A 36 0.90 1.79 -2.10
N LEU A 37 0.27 0.75 -1.57
CA LEU A 37 -0.11 0.61 -0.17
C LEU A 37 1.00 -0.15 0.57
N VAL A 38 1.63 0.52 1.52
CA VAL A 38 2.70 -0.03 2.36
C VAL A 38 2.10 -0.35 3.74
N LEU A 39 2.05 -1.64 4.08
CA LEU A 39 1.67 -2.11 5.41
C LEU A 39 2.93 -2.16 6.27
N ASP A 40 3.03 -1.24 7.22
CA ASP A 40 4.23 -1.05 8.03
C ASP A 40 4.03 -1.60 9.43
N ASN A 41 4.68 -2.72 9.73
CA ASN A 41 4.71 -3.31 11.08
C ASN A 41 6.09 -3.17 11.76
N GLY A 42 7.04 -2.51 11.10
CA GLY A 42 8.40 -2.28 11.59
C GLY A 42 9.27 -3.54 11.71
N VAL A 43 8.87 -4.69 11.15
CA VAL A 43 9.62 -5.95 11.29
C VAL A 43 9.57 -6.84 10.04
N TYR A 44 10.64 -7.58 9.79
CA TYR A 44 10.67 -8.67 8.81
C TYR A 44 9.95 -9.90 9.37
N LEU A 45 8.62 -9.84 9.41
CA LEU A 45 7.78 -10.82 10.09
C LEU A 45 7.96 -12.25 9.55
N ALA A 46 8.21 -12.38 8.24
CA ALA A 46 8.41 -13.68 7.58
C ALA A 46 9.73 -14.38 7.96
N THR A 47 10.75 -13.64 8.41
CA THR A 47 12.10 -14.17 8.67
C THR A 47 12.44 -14.27 10.16
N GLY A 48 11.44 -14.13 11.04
CA GLY A 48 11.62 -14.21 12.49
C GLY A 48 11.43 -12.88 13.23
N GLY A 49 10.90 -11.85 12.57
CA GLY A 49 10.45 -10.62 13.25
C GLY A 49 11.58 -9.66 13.62
N GLN A 50 12.69 -9.70 12.89
CA GLN A 50 13.78 -8.73 13.08
C GLN A 50 13.29 -7.32 12.73
N PRO A 51 13.69 -6.28 13.49
CA PRO A 51 13.32 -4.90 13.17
C PRO A 51 13.73 -4.49 11.76
N THR A 52 12.86 -3.74 11.09
CA THR A 52 13.18 -3.06 9.84
C THR A 52 13.71 -1.65 10.14
N ALA A 53 14.29 -1.01 9.14
CA ALA A 53 14.71 0.39 9.22
C ALA A 53 13.54 1.36 8.94
N ALA A 54 12.30 0.88 8.88
CA ALA A 54 11.13 1.69 8.48
C ALA A 54 10.90 2.88 9.39
N HIS A 55 11.20 2.74 10.69
CA HIS A 55 11.06 3.79 11.68
C HIS A 55 11.97 5.02 11.43
N ASP A 56 13.06 4.86 10.69
CA ASP A 56 14.01 5.93 10.36
C ASP A 56 13.72 6.58 8.98
N VAL A 57 12.71 6.09 8.25
CA VAL A 57 12.43 6.50 6.87
C VAL A 57 11.06 7.13 6.77
N ASP A 58 11.02 8.41 6.38
CA ASP A 58 9.79 9.06 5.95
C ASP A 58 9.49 8.68 4.49
N PHE A 59 8.79 7.55 4.31
CA PHE A 59 8.41 7.04 3.00
C PHE A 59 7.58 8.04 2.19
N ALA A 60 6.68 8.79 2.83
CA ALA A 60 5.83 9.74 2.14
C ALA A 60 6.65 10.90 1.57
N SER A 61 7.54 11.49 2.37
CA SER A 61 8.42 12.56 1.90
C SER A 61 9.39 12.08 0.83
N VAL A 62 9.95 10.88 0.96
CA VAL A 62 10.83 10.31 -0.08
C VAL A 62 10.07 10.08 -1.38
N ALA A 63 8.88 9.50 -1.35
CA ALA A 63 8.08 9.29 -2.55
C ALA A 63 7.77 10.62 -3.27
N ARG A 64 7.36 11.67 -2.51
CA ARG A 64 7.16 13.01 -3.09
C ARG A 64 8.45 13.56 -3.70
N ALA A 65 9.60 13.39 -3.03
CA ALA A 65 10.90 13.81 -3.56
C ALA A 65 11.31 13.05 -4.84
N CYS A 66 10.88 11.79 -4.98
CA CYS A 66 11.04 11.01 -6.21
C CYS A 66 10.09 11.41 -7.35
N GLY A 67 9.15 12.34 -7.13
CA GLY A 67 8.22 12.83 -8.16
C GLY A 67 6.90 12.08 -8.23
N TRP A 68 6.51 11.39 -7.14
CA TRP A 68 5.16 10.84 -7.00
C TRP A 68 4.13 11.98 -6.94
N ALA A 69 2.90 11.70 -7.39
CA ALA A 69 1.87 12.73 -7.46
C ALA A 69 1.49 13.23 -6.06
N ASP A 70 1.33 12.29 -5.12
CA ASP A 70 1.20 12.56 -3.70
C ASP A 70 1.48 11.25 -2.93
N ALA A 71 1.79 11.36 -1.64
CA ALA A 71 2.10 10.25 -0.76
C ALA A 71 1.71 10.60 0.67
N ARG A 72 1.20 9.67 1.49
CA ARG A 72 0.70 9.97 2.84
C ARG A 72 0.90 8.83 3.80
N ASP A 73 1.09 9.18 5.06
CA ASP A 73 0.87 8.28 6.19
C ASP A 73 -0.63 8.31 6.54
N VAL A 74 -1.21 7.13 6.70
CA VAL A 74 -2.64 6.92 6.91
C VAL A 74 -2.81 6.06 8.15
N GLU A 75 -3.65 6.51 9.09
CA GLU A 75 -3.97 5.70 10.27
C GLU A 75 -4.68 4.41 9.88
N SER A 76 -4.50 3.34 10.66
CA SER A 76 -5.11 2.04 10.38
C SER A 76 -6.58 1.92 10.80
N SER A 77 -7.20 3.02 11.24
CA SER A 77 -8.64 3.05 11.51
C SER A 77 -9.44 2.91 10.21
N GLU A 78 -10.60 2.26 10.30
CA GLU A 78 -11.44 2.04 9.12
C GLU A 78 -11.84 3.36 8.44
N ASP A 79 -12.20 4.39 9.21
CA ASP A 79 -12.60 5.69 8.66
C ASP A 79 -11.43 6.40 7.95
N ALA A 80 -10.21 6.37 8.53
CA ALA A 80 -9.03 6.95 7.88
C ALA A 80 -8.68 6.22 6.58
N LEU A 81 -8.81 4.89 6.55
CA LEU A 81 -8.62 4.10 5.33
C LEU A 81 -9.67 4.45 4.26
N LYS A 82 -10.94 4.63 4.64
CA LYS A 82 -12.00 5.08 3.71
C LYS A 82 -11.69 6.44 3.13
N ASP A 83 -11.26 7.40 3.95
CA ASP A 83 -10.85 8.73 3.49
C ASP A 83 -9.65 8.68 2.54
N ALA A 84 -8.65 7.87 2.87
CA ALA A 84 -7.49 7.67 2.00
C ALA A 84 -7.88 7.04 0.66
N LEU A 85 -8.78 6.05 0.66
CA LEU A 85 -9.25 5.44 -0.58
C LEU A 85 -10.06 6.41 -1.44
N ARG A 86 -10.90 7.27 -0.84
CA ARG A 86 -11.59 8.35 -1.55
C ARG A 86 -10.60 9.32 -2.20
N TRP A 87 -9.63 9.80 -1.42
CA TRP A 87 -8.55 10.65 -1.92
C TRP A 87 -7.81 9.98 -3.10
N ALA A 88 -7.48 8.70 -2.98
CA ALA A 88 -6.74 7.98 -4.02
C ALA A 88 -7.58 7.74 -5.28
N ALA A 89 -8.90 7.63 -5.15
CA ALA A 89 -9.83 7.54 -6.27
C ALA A 89 -9.91 8.84 -7.06
N GLU A 90 -9.84 9.99 -6.39
CA GLU A 90 -9.98 11.33 -6.98
C GLU A 90 -8.65 11.91 -7.50
N THR A 91 -7.51 11.39 -7.05
CA THR A 91 -6.19 11.91 -7.41
C THR A 91 -5.59 11.15 -8.60
N GLU A 92 -5.14 11.84 -9.65
CA GLU A 92 -4.39 11.21 -10.76
C GLU A 92 -2.89 11.11 -10.46
N GLY A 93 -2.25 10.06 -10.98
CA GLY A 93 -0.82 9.81 -10.82
C GLY A 93 -0.49 8.68 -9.86
N PRO A 94 0.81 8.38 -9.66
CA PRO A 94 1.23 7.36 -8.70
C PRO A 94 1.10 7.91 -7.29
N LEU A 95 0.47 7.12 -6.42
CA LEU A 95 0.19 7.49 -5.03
C LEU A 95 0.81 6.48 -4.06
N LEU A 96 1.43 6.95 -2.99
CA LEU A 96 1.90 6.07 -1.91
C LEU A 96 1.05 6.29 -0.65
N MET A 97 0.61 5.21 -0.03
CA MET A 97 -0.09 5.21 1.26
C MET A 97 0.64 4.29 2.21
N ARG A 98 1.21 4.81 3.29
CA ARG A 98 1.80 4.01 4.36
C ARG A 98 0.78 3.87 5.48
N VAL A 99 0.51 2.64 5.90
CA VAL A 99 -0.43 2.33 6.98
C VAL A 99 0.30 1.54 8.06
N PRO A 100 0.45 2.08 9.28
CA PRO A 100 0.98 1.34 10.41
C PRO A 100 0.04 0.20 10.81
N VAL A 101 0.56 -1.02 10.91
CA VAL A 101 -0.18 -2.21 11.32
C VAL A 101 0.54 -2.96 12.43
N GLY A 102 -0.21 -3.76 13.21
CA GLY A 102 0.37 -4.58 14.26
C GLY A 102 1.11 -5.81 13.73
N THR A 103 1.89 -6.46 14.60
CA THR A 103 2.57 -7.73 14.33
C THR A 103 1.72 -8.96 14.68
N ALA A 104 0.50 -8.76 15.17
CA ALA A 104 -0.39 -9.83 15.55
C ALA A 104 -0.78 -10.68 14.32
N GLN A 105 -0.30 -11.93 14.28
CA GLN A 105 -0.76 -12.93 13.34
C GLN A 105 -1.76 -13.84 14.05
N PRO A 106 -3.08 -13.70 13.81
CA PRO A 106 -4.00 -14.74 14.24
C PRO A 106 -3.56 -16.06 13.60
N LYS A 107 -3.66 -17.18 14.33
CA LYS A 107 -3.49 -18.50 13.73
C LYS A 107 -4.59 -18.66 12.69
N THR A 108 -4.24 -18.46 11.44
CA THR A 108 -5.10 -18.72 10.29
C THR A 108 -4.72 -20.06 9.71
N ASP A 109 -5.72 -20.87 9.42
CA ASP A 109 -5.52 -22.08 8.63
C ASP A 109 -4.87 -21.72 7.29
N PHE A 110 -4.17 -22.67 6.69
CA PHE A 110 -3.59 -22.45 5.37
C PHE A 110 -4.68 -22.00 4.41
N PHE A 111 -4.43 -20.83 3.81
CA PHE A 111 -5.36 -20.19 2.91
C PHE A 111 -5.32 -20.95 1.57
N LEU A 112 -6.28 -21.87 1.37
CA LEU A 112 -6.41 -22.71 0.17
C LEU A 112 -7.35 -22.09 -0.88
N GLU A 113 -7.94 -20.93 -0.59
CA GLU A 113 -8.85 -20.23 -1.48
C GLU A 113 -8.13 -19.73 -2.74
N ASP A 114 -8.83 -19.75 -3.88
CA ASP A 114 -8.29 -19.26 -5.15
C ASP A 114 -8.00 -17.74 -5.07
N PRO A 115 -6.79 -17.27 -5.43
CA PRO A 115 -6.44 -15.84 -5.45
C PRO A 115 -7.41 -14.95 -6.22
N VAL A 116 -8.08 -15.48 -7.25
CA VAL A 116 -9.09 -14.76 -8.03
C VAL A 116 -10.32 -14.44 -7.18
N VAL A 117 -10.73 -15.35 -6.29
CA VAL A 117 -11.86 -15.17 -5.38
C VAL A 117 -11.54 -14.06 -4.40
N LEU A 118 -10.36 -14.12 -3.77
CA LEU A 118 -9.87 -13.09 -2.84
C LEU A 118 -9.83 -11.70 -3.48
N GLY A 119 -9.25 -11.60 -4.68
CA GLY A 119 -9.20 -10.34 -5.41
C GLY A 119 -10.60 -9.78 -5.68
N ARG A 120 -11.56 -10.65 -6.03
CA ARG A 120 -12.96 -10.24 -6.25
C ARG A 120 -13.64 -9.78 -4.97
N GLU A 121 -13.45 -10.47 -3.86
CA GLU A 121 -14.03 -10.08 -2.56
C GLU A 121 -13.49 -8.73 -2.09
N PHE A 122 -12.17 -8.52 -2.19
CA PHE A 122 -11.57 -7.24 -1.88
C PHE A 122 -12.12 -6.11 -2.77
N VAL A 123 -12.25 -6.35 -4.08
CA VAL A 123 -12.86 -5.39 -5.02
C VAL A 123 -14.32 -5.10 -4.66
N ASN A 124 -15.09 -6.11 -4.26
CA ASN A 124 -16.48 -5.92 -3.84
C ASN A 124 -16.56 -5.09 -2.55
N TRP A 125 -15.69 -5.37 -1.58
CA TRP A 125 -15.59 -4.63 -0.33
C TRP A 125 -15.26 -3.15 -0.59
N LEU A 126 -14.29 -2.87 -1.47
CA LEU A 126 -13.95 -1.49 -1.87
C LEU A 126 -15.16 -0.75 -2.47
N ARG A 127 -15.97 -1.43 -3.29
CA ARG A 127 -17.14 -0.83 -3.94
C ARG A 127 -18.32 -0.59 -3.01
N ALA A 128 -18.51 -1.43 -2.00
CA ALA A 128 -19.57 -1.26 -1.01
C ALA A 128 -19.29 -0.10 -0.05
N THR A 129 -18.04 0.37 -0.02
CA THR A 129 -17.51 1.32 0.96
C THR A 129 -17.26 2.73 0.37
N ALA A 130 -17.37 2.85 -0.96
CA ALA A 130 -17.32 4.10 -1.71
C ALA A 130 -18.72 4.70 -1.88
#